data_AF-A0A7S4CMB4-F1
#
_entry.id   AF-A0A7S4CMB4-F1
#
_cell.length_a   1.000
_cell.length_b   1.000
_cell.length_c   1.000
_cell.angle_alpha   90.00
_cell.angle_beta   90.00
_cell.angle_gamma   90.00
#
_symmetry.space_group_name_H-M   'P 1'
#
loop_
_entity.id
_entity.type
_entity.pdbx_description
1 polymer ?
#
loop_
_entity_poly.entity_id
_entity_poly.type
_entity_poly.pdbx_seq_one_letter_code
_entity_poly.pdbx_strand_id
1 'polypeptide(L)'
;SIKNEALMEALAKHIKQDGFLATANSHAISNTAWAYATLGIHDETLMKCLAKRIMQDGFLSTLNSQAVGNTLWAYAKLGIEVEALIAAFADRIMQDGFLSTFN
;
A
#
# COMPACT_ATOMS: atom_id res chain seq x y z
N SER A 1 -11.03 17.26 14.84
CA SER A 1 -10.00 16.32 14.36
C SER A 1 -9.23 16.90 13.17
N ILE A 2 -8.68 18.12 13.28
CA ILE A 2 -8.08 18.83 12.13
C ILE A 2 -6.60 18.46 11.92
N LYS A 3 -5.91 18.06 13.00
CA LYS A 3 -4.47 17.75 12.96
C LYS A 3 -4.15 16.49 12.15
N ASN A 4 -5.05 15.50 12.13
CA ASN A 4 -4.84 14.27 11.38
C ASN A 4 -5.01 14.51 9.88
N GLU A 5 -6.04 15.23 9.44
CA GLU A 5 -6.24 15.55 8.02
C GLU A 5 -5.09 16.37 7.44
N ALA A 6 -4.66 17.44 8.11
CA ALA A 6 -3.54 18.27 7.64
C ALA A 6 -2.20 17.51 7.59
N LEU A 7 -1.94 16.63 8.57
CA LEU A 7 -0.77 15.77 8.56
C LEU A 7 -0.83 14.77 7.40
N MET A 8 -1.99 14.14 7.17
CA MET A 8 -2.17 13.20 6.09
C MET A 8 -2.04 13.88 4.73
N GLU A 9 -2.63 15.06 4.54
CA GLU A 9 -2.48 15.83 3.31
C GLU A 9 -1.02 16.22 3.04
N ALA A 10 -0.28 16.64 4.07
CA ALA A 10 1.14 16.91 3.96
C ALA A 10 1.94 15.64 3.59
N LEU A 11 1.58 14.49 4.18
CA LEU A 11 2.17 13.19 3.84
C LEU A 11 1.85 12.79 2.40
N ALA A 12 0.59 12.93 1.95
CA ALA A 12 0.18 12.67 0.57
C ALA A 12 0.99 13.54 -0.40
N LYS A 13 1.12 14.83 -0.10
CA LYS A 13 1.92 15.75 -0.91
C LYS A 13 3.38 15.30 -0.98
N HIS A 14 3.96 14.90 0.15
CA HIS A 14 5.34 14.42 0.18
C HIS A 14 5.54 13.10 -0.57
N ILE A 15 4.60 12.16 -0.45
CA ILE A 15 4.64 10.88 -1.17
C ILE A 15 4.46 11.08 -2.68
N LYS A 16 3.59 12.01 -3.07
CA LYS A 16 3.33 12.38 -4.47
C LYS A 16 4.50 13.16 -5.09
N GLN A 17 5.44 13.69 -4.30
CA GLN A 17 6.67 14.26 -4.82
C GLN A 17 7.57 13.14 -5.36
N ASP A 18 8.00 13.28 -6.60
CA ASP A 18 8.93 12.35 -7.24
C ASP A 18 10.20 12.21 -6.40
N GLY A 19 10.50 10.96 -5.98
CA GLY A 19 11.70 10.62 -5.22
C GLY A 19 11.42 10.01 -3.84
N PHE A 20 10.33 10.36 -3.15
CA PHE A 20 10.03 9.75 -1.84
C PHE A 20 9.71 8.26 -2.00
N LEU A 21 8.82 7.93 -2.94
CA LEU A 21 8.49 6.54 -3.21
C LEU A 21 9.70 5.74 -3.65
N ALA A 22 10.71 6.36 -4.26
CA ALA A 22 11.94 5.69 -4.69
C ALA A 22 12.74 5.11 -3.50
N THR A 23 12.71 5.77 -2.35
CA THR A 23 13.45 5.39 -1.14
C THR A 23 12.58 4.73 -0.07
N ALA A 24 11.26 4.82 -0.19
CA ALA A 24 10.33 4.19 0.74
C ALA A 24 10.45 2.66 0.72
N ASN A 25 10.51 2.07 1.91
CA ASN A 25 10.50 0.61 2.11
C ASN A 25 9.06 0.05 2.14
N SER A 26 8.93 -1.28 2.08
CA SER A 26 7.64 -1.98 2.03
C SER A 26 6.74 -1.71 3.24
N HIS A 27 7.33 -1.57 4.44
CA HIS A 27 6.59 -1.22 5.65
C HIS A 27 6.00 0.20 5.59
N ALA A 28 6.77 1.18 5.11
CA ALA A 28 6.30 2.56 4.98
C ALA A 28 5.10 2.65 4.02
N ILE A 29 5.15 1.91 2.91
CA ILE A 29 4.06 1.89 1.91
C ILE A 29 2.80 1.22 2.47
N SER A 30 2.94 0.04 3.05
CA SER A 30 1.79 -0.70 3.61
C SER A 30 1.16 0.02 4.80
N ASN A 31 1.96 0.62 5.68
CA ASN A 31 1.46 1.42 6.81
C ASN A 31 0.77 2.71 6.34
N THR A 32 1.27 3.34 5.27
CA THR A 32 0.59 4.51 4.68
C THR A 32 -0.79 4.12 4.17
N ALA A 33 -0.88 3.05 3.36
CA ALA A 33 -2.15 2.56 2.86
C ALA A 33 -3.14 2.25 4.00
N TRP A 34 -2.66 1.54 5.04
CA TRP A 34 -3.45 1.21 6.23
C TRP A 34 -3.93 2.44 6.99
N ALA A 35 -3.08 3.46 7.18
CA ALA A 35 -3.44 4.69 7.88
C ALA A 35 -4.54 5.47 7.14
N TYR A 36 -4.43 5.60 5.82
CA TYR A 36 -5.46 6.23 4.98
C TYR A 36 -6.80 5.49 5.09
N ALA A 37 -6.78 4.17 5.00
CA ALA A 37 -7.97 3.34 5.15
C ALA A 37 -8.60 3.42 6.54
N THR A 38 -7.77 3.44 7.60
CA THR A 38 -8.22 3.55 8.99
C THR A 38 -8.86 4.89 9.29
N LEU A 39 -8.34 5.97 8.69
CA LEU A 39 -8.90 7.31 8.81
C LEU A 39 -10.07 7.57 7.83
N GLY A 40 -10.39 6.64 6.93
CA GLY A 40 -11.45 6.79 5.93
C GLY A 40 -11.15 7.86 4.87
N ILE A 41 -9.87 8.21 4.67
CA ILE A 41 -9.43 9.22 3.72
C ILE A 41 -9.33 8.59 2.34
N HIS A 42 -10.23 8.98 1.44
CA HIS A 42 -10.23 8.51 0.05
C HIS A 42 -9.32 9.40 -0.81
N ASP A 43 -8.01 9.13 -0.79
CA ASP A 43 -7.04 9.72 -1.73
C ASP A 43 -6.66 8.69 -2.81
N GLU A 44 -7.50 8.56 -3.82
CA GLU A 44 -7.27 7.62 -4.93
C GLU A 44 -5.93 7.87 -5.65
N THR A 45 -5.52 9.13 -5.78
CA THR A 45 -4.27 9.48 -6.45
C THR A 45 -3.09 8.91 -5.67
N LEU A 46 -3.09 9.09 -4.35
CA LEU A 46 -2.07 8.51 -3.49
C LEU A 46 -2.07 6.98 -3.58
N MET A 47 -3.24 6.35 -3.45
CA MET A 47 -3.36 4.89 -3.48
C MET A 47 -2.85 4.34 -4.83
N LYS A 48 -3.18 4.97 -5.96
CA LYS A 48 -2.62 4.62 -7.28
C LYS A 48 -1.09 4.77 -7.33
N CYS A 49 -0.52 5.80 -6.72
CA CYS A 49 0.94 5.94 -6.60
C CYS A 49 1.58 4.82 -5.76
N LEU A 50 0.96 4.45 -4.63
CA LEU A 50 1.43 3.33 -3.81
C LEU A 50 1.36 2.01 -4.57
N ALA A 51 0.25 1.72 -5.27
CA ALA A 51 0.09 0.54 -6.10
C ALA A 51 1.16 0.47 -7.19
N LYS A 52 1.37 1.58 -7.92
CA LYS A 52 2.41 1.66 -8.96
C LYS A 52 3.79 1.33 -8.40
N ARG A 53 4.13 1.83 -7.20
CA ARG A 53 5.39 1.52 -6.54
C ARG A 53 5.48 0.04 -6.14
N ILE A 54 4.42 -0.55 -5.61
CA ILE A 54 4.39 -1.99 -5.27
C ILE A 54 4.61 -2.85 -6.51
N MET A 55 4.04 -2.45 -7.64
CA MET A 55 4.15 -3.13 -8.92
C MET A 55 5.50 -2.90 -9.64
N GLN A 56 6.44 -2.12 -9.06
CA GLN A 56 7.79 -2.00 -9.62
C GLN A 56 8.57 -3.30 -9.40
N ASP A 57 9.38 -3.66 -10.40
CA ASP A 57 10.19 -4.88 -10.41
C ASP A 57 10.98 -5.06 -9.10
N GLY A 58 10.83 -6.25 -8.50
CA GLY A 58 11.50 -6.63 -7.27
C GLY A 58 10.94 -6.01 -5.99
N PHE A 59 10.07 -4.99 -6.06
CA PHE A 59 9.49 -4.40 -4.85
C PHE A 59 8.48 -5.34 -4.19
N LEU A 60 7.63 -6.00 -5.00
CA LEU A 60 6.63 -6.95 -4.52
C LEU A 60 7.24 -8.05 -3.62
N SER A 61 8.43 -8.55 -3.96
CA SER A 61 9.15 -9.56 -3.17
C SER A 61 9.68 -9.05 -1.82
N THR A 62 9.70 -7.74 -1.59
CA THR A 62 10.11 -7.14 -0.31
C THR A 62 8.96 -7.03 0.69
N LEU A 63 7.71 -7.30 0.28
CA LEU A 63 6.58 -7.30 1.18
C LEU A 63 6.51 -8.63 1.94
N ASN A 64 6.45 -8.54 3.27
CA ASN A 64 6.14 -9.67 4.12
C ASN A 64 4.61 -9.90 4.22
N SER A 65 4.19 -10.98 4.87
CA SER A 65 2.77 -11.35 5.06
C SER A 65 1.91 -10.22 5.63
N GLN A 66 2.42 -9.53 6.65
CA GLN A 66 1.74 -8.39 7.25
C GLN A 66 1.59 -7.21 6.27
N ALA A 67 2.64 -6.86 5.52
CA ALA A 67 2.59 -5.77 4.56
C ALA A 67 1.57 -6.06 3.45
N VAL A 68 1.53 -7.29 2.94
CA VAL A 68 0.53 -7.73 1.96
C VAL A 68 -0.88 -7.64 2.54
N GLY A 69 -1.10 -8.16 3.75
CA GLY A 69 -2.40 -8.10 4.42
C GLY A 69 -2.89 -6.66 4.65
N ASN A 70 -2.01 -5.78 5.14
CA ASN A 70 -2.32 -4.37 5.36
C ASN A 70 -2.68 -3.66 4.06
N THR A 71 -1.94 -3.91 2.99
CA THR A 71 -2.23 -3.34 1.67
C THR A 71 -3.57 -3.85 1.14
N LEU A 72 -3.81 -5.16 1.09
CA LEU A 72 -5.08 -5.71 0.60
C LEU A 72 -6.28 -5.19 1.40
N TRP A 73 -6.19 -5.19 2.74
CA TRP A 73 -7.25 -4.68 3.60
C TRP A 73 -7.52 -3.19 3.35
N ALA A 74 -6.48 -2.37 3.20
CA ALA A 74 -6.63 -0.94 2.97
C ALA A 74 -7.37 -0.62 1.66
N TYR A 75 -7.04 -1.31 0.57
CA TYR A 75 -7.68 -1.11 -0.73
C TYR A 75 -9.14 -1.59 -0.70
N ALA A 76 -9.40 -2.76 -0.08
CA ALA A 76 -10.75 -3.26 0.11
C ALA A 76 -11.60 -2.32 0.98
N LYS A 77 -11.03 -1.77 2.06
CA LYS A 77 -11.73 -0.87 3.00
C LYS A 77 -12.13 0.46 2.35
N LEU A 78 -11.30 1.00 1.46
CA LEU A 78 -11.59 2.22 0.72
C LEU A 78 -12.37 1.95 -0.59
N GLY A 79 -12.65 0.69 -0.94
CA GLY A 79 -13.33 0.34 -2.19
C GLY A 79 -12.53 0.73 -3.44
N ILE A 80 -11.19 0.82 -3.33
CA ILE A 80 -10.33 1.20 -4.46
C ILE A 80 -9.87 -0.09 -5.13
N GLU A 81 -10.43 -0.37 -6.30
CA GLU A 81 -10.04 -1.52 -7.10
C GLU A 81 -8.74 -1.22 -7.85
N VAL A 82 -7.74 -2.07 -7.60
CA VAL A 82 -6.52 -2.14 -8.42
C VAL A 82 -6.34 -3.60 -8.81
N GLU A 83 -7.04 -4.01 -9.86
CA GLU A 83 -7.08 -5.40 -10.35
C GLU A 83 -5.68 -5.99 -10.56
N ALA A 84 -4.77 -5.21 -11.15
CA ALA A 84 -3.37 -5.62 -11.35
C ALA A 84 -2.61 -5.88 -10.03
N LEU A 85 -2.90 -5.10 -8.98
CA LEU A 85 -2.28 -5.28 -7.66
C LEU A 85 -2.81 -6.53 -6.97
N ILE A 86 -4.13 -6.77 -7.06
CA ILE A 86 -4.76 -7.97 -6.52
C ILE A 86 -4.25 -9.22 -7.23
N ALA A 87 -4.18 -9.20 -8.57
CA ALA A 87 -3.63 -10.29 -9.36
C ALA A 87 -2.18 -10.59 -8.98
N ALA A 88 -1.33 -9.56 -8.86
CA ALA A 88 0.06 -9.73 -8.48
C ALA A 88 0.23 -10.32 -7.06
N PHE A 89 -0.61 -9.91 -6.11
CA PHE A 89 -0.62 -10.53 -4.78
C PHE A 89 -1.13 -11.96 -4.84
N ALA A 90 -2.18 -12.25 -5.61
CA ALA A 90 -2.71 -13.60 -5.76
C ALA A 90 -1.64 -14.54 -6.34
N ASP A 91 -0.96 -14.12 -7.40
CA ASP A 91 0.17 -14.86 -8.00
C ASP A 91 1.28 -15.10 -6.97
N ARG A 92 1.65 -14.06 -6.21
CA ARG A 92 2.69 -14.18 -5.17
C ARG A 92 2.29 -15.13 -4.04
N ILE A 93 1.04 -15.05 -3.58
CA ILE A 93 0.49 -15.91 -2.53
C ILE A 93 0.44 -17.36 -3.01
N MET A 94 0.17 -17.59 -4.30
CA MET A 94 0.09 -18.93 -4.89
C MET A 94 1.46 -19.52 -5.26
N GLN A 95 2.46 -18.68 -5.56
CA GLN A 95 3.79 -19.14 -6.01
C GLN A 95 4.73 -19.56 -4.87
N ASP A 96 4.47 -19.15 -3.63
CA ASP A 96 5.31 -19.48 -2.49
C ASP A 96 4.47 -20.08 -1.36
N GLY A 97 5.11 -20.83 -0.46
CA GLY A 97 4.60 -21.13 0.89
C GLY A 97 4.33 -19.88 1.73
N PHE A 98 4.06 -18.73 1.12
CA PHE A 98 3.65 -17.47 1.71
C PHE A 98 2.43 -17.65 2.62
N LEU A 99 1.50 -18.55 2.28
CA LEU A 99 0.40 -18.91 3.17
C LEU A 99 0.87 -19.48 4.51
N SER A 100 2.00 -20.19 4.57
CA SER A 100 2.56 -20.69 5.84
C SER A 100 3.27 -19.61 6.66
N THR A 101 3.35 -18.36 6.16
CA THR A 101 3.92 -17.20 6.88
C THR A 101 2.84 -16.29 7.48
N PHE A 102 1.56 -16.59 7.26
CA PHE A 102 0.43 -16.03 8.00
C PHE A 102 0.15 -16.89 9.25
N ASN A 103 1.10 -16.93 10.17
CA ASN A 103 0.91 -17.58 11.47
C ASN A 103 0.53 -16.52 12.52
#